data_AF-A0A1Q8QS90-F1
#
_entry.id   AF-A0A1Q8QS90-F1
#
_cell.length_a   1.000
_cell.length_b   1.000
_cell.length_c   1.000
_cell.angle_alpha   90.00
_cell.angle_beta   90.00
_cell.angle_gamma   90.00
#
_symmetry.space_group_name_H-M   'P 1'
#
loop_
_entity.id
_entity.type
_entity.pdbx_description
1 polymer ?
#
loop_
_entity_poly.entity_id
_entity_poly.type
_entity_poly.pdbx_seq_one_letter_code
_entity_poly.pdbx_strand_id
1 'polypeptide(L)'
;MTCQIVYHNGNCLNTKKPFARACRLCIEGCPHQAISEYRQLDAKLCTECGACMAVCPSDGFVDQTMHQLHDYLLGAKEIVLNCPQAIPRGFEIPCLGILDRDGWITLMLLAREKSVTIMTGVCAECEDRQACAASVQVFKQVHLDWPDHASVRIQVRPEEETVVSETEDGSKSVVRRVEMTGWRQRSMKKIEEWLPNLTADETYPMSRSRQWLLGVLEKTLEEKIPFRALTVADTCTSCGVCAAICPQGALQKREEMNPVIEDADKEEKIMSLRLILEPQKCVHCGRCVEICRPLALSFSTKQLSYRLLTGKILLHEGSPKYCSRCGKRIFDNSELCLVCSTSDPGSGSSFFL
;
A
#
# COMPACT_ATOMS: atom_id res chain seq x y z
N MET A 1 -5.38 -18.11 -21.92
CA MET A 1 -6.17 -17.44 -20.86
C MET A 1 -5.80 -15.97 -20.88
N THR A 2 -6.77 -15.08 -20.69
CA THR A 2 -6.51 -13.63 -20.58
C THR A 2 -6.14 -13.32 -19.14
N CYS A 3 -4.96 -12.74 -18.94
CA CYS A 3 -4.51 -12.35 -17.61
C CYS A 3 -5.47 -11.30 -16.99
N GLN A 4 -5.92 -11.53 -15.77
CA GLN A 4 -6.85 -10.68 -15.02
C GLN A 4 -6.18 -9.51 -14.29
N ILE A 5 -4.85 -9.54 -14.18
CA ILE A 5 -4.08 -8.45 -13.56
C ILE A 5 -3.99 -7.26 -14.51
N VAL A 6 -4.40 -6.09 -14.03
CA VAL A 6 -4.39 -4.82 -14.77
C VAL A 6 -3.45 -3.82 -14.12
N TYR A 7 -2.79 -2.99 -14.93
CA TYR A 7 -1.97 -1.87 -14.47
C TYR A 7 -2.77 -0.56 -14.49
N HIS A 8 -2.95 0.04 -13.31
CA HIS A 8 -3.52 1.39 -13.14
C HIS A 8 -2.42 2.43 -13.05
N ASN A 9 -2.16 3.12 -14.16
CA ASN A 9 -1.07 4.08 -14.23
C ASN A 9 -1.24 5.26 -13.24
N GLY A 10 -2.47 5.76 -13.05
CA GLY A 10 -2.75 6.86 -12.13
C GLY A 10 -2.50 6.53 -10.65
N ASN A 11 -2.50 5.24 -10.31
CA ASN A 11 -2.21 4.75 -8.97
C ASN A 11 -0.71 4.59 -8.68
N CYS A 12 0.13 4.48 -9.72
CA CYS A 12 1.57 4.29 -9.57
C CYS A 12 2.23 5.49 -8.88
N LEU A 13 3.04 5.23 -7.84
CA LEU A 13 3.75 6.29 -7.11
C LEU A 13 4.67 7.12 -8.00
N ASN A 14 5.22 6.53 -9.07
CA ASN A 14 6.09 7.24 -10.01
C ASN A 14 5.30 8.24 -10.86
N THR A 15 4.05 7.91 -11.19
CA THR A 15 3.13 8.78 -11.93
C THR A 15 2.58 9.88 -11.03
N LYS A 16 2.14 9.53 -9.81
CA LYS A 16 1.60 10.52 -8.84
C LYS A 16 2.62 11.60 -8.48
N LYS A 17 3.88 11.21 -8.27
CA LYS A 17 4.96 12.15 -7.97
C LYS A 17 6.30 11.58 -8.46
N PRO A 18 7.00 12.26 -9.38
CA PRO A 18 8.36 11.88 -9.73
C PRO A 18 9.29 11.94 -8.51
N PHE A 19 10.27 11.05 -8.47
CA PHE A 19 11.29 11.01 -7.42
C PHE A 19 12.62 10.54 -8.01
N ALA A 20 13.74 11.00 -7.45
CA ALA A 20 15.07 10.73 -8.01
C ALA A 20 15.33 9.22 -8.16
N ARG A 21 14.90 8.42 -7.19
CA ARG A 21 14.87 6.97 -7.27
C ARG A 21 13.46 6.48 -7.55
N ALA A 22 13.21 6.00 -8.77
CA ALA A 22 11.91 5.47 -9.15
C ALA A 22 11.55 4.23 -8.29
N CYS A 23 10.26 4.10 -7.93
CA CYS A 23 9.73 2.90 -7.29
C CYS A 23 9.75 1.73 -8.28
N ARG A 24 10.28 0.58 -7.84
CA ARG A 24 10.43 -0.64 -8.65
C ARG A 24 9.87 -1.89 -7.96
N LEU A 25 9.14 -1.72 -6.85
CA LEU A 25 8.69 -2.83 -5.99
C LEU A 25 7.95 -3.94 -6.75
N CYS A 26 7.05 -3.60 -7.67
CA CYS A 26 6.32 -4.61 -8.46
C CYS A 26 7.22 -5.37 -9.45
N ILE A 27 8.22 -4.70 -10.03
CA ILE A 27 9.19 -5.31 -10.94
C ILE A 27 10.10 -6.26 -10.15
N GLU A 28 10.66 -5.77 -9.04
CA GLU A 28 11.59 -6.51 -8.18
C GLU A 28 10.90 -7.66 -7.43
N GLY A 29 9.61 -7.51 -7.11
CA GLY A 29 8.82 -8.51 -6.39
C GLY A 29 8.13 -9.54 -7.28
N CYS A 30 8.23 -9.45 -8.61
CA CYS A 30 7.59 -10.42 -9.51
C CYS A 30 8.48 -11.67 -9.66
N PRO A 31 8.07 -12.84 -9.13
CA PRO A 31 8.89 -14.05 -9.20
C PRO A 31 9.04 -14.60 -10.61
N HIS A 32 8.11 -14.27 -11.49
CA HIS A 32 8.05 -14.73 -12.88
C HIS A 32 8.60 -13.73 -13.89
N GLN A 33 9.13 -12.59 -13.41
CA GLN A 33 9.70 -11.53 -14.26
C GLN A 33 8.73 -11.03 -15.35
N ALA A 34 7.42 -11.12 -15.07
CA ALA A 34 6.37 -10.78 -16.02
C ALA A 34 6.14 -9.26 -16.18
N ILE A 35 6.86 -8.42 -15.43
CA ILE A 35 6.66 -6.96 -15.44
C ILE A 35 7.91 -6.28 -15.99
N SER A 36 7.75 -5.56 -17.10
CA SER A 36 8.85 -4.84 -17.74
C SER A 36 9.27 -3.58 -16.99
N GLU A 37 10.41 -3.00 -17.40
CA GLU A 37 10.88 -1.68 -16.95
C GLU A 37 9.86 -0.56 -17.13
N TYR A 38 8.93 -0.71 -18.07
CA TYR A 38 7.87 0.24 -18.35
C TYR A 38 6.54 -0.09 -17.64
N ARG A 39 6.53 -1.08 -16.74
CA ARG A 39 5.35 -1.62 -16.04
C ARG A 39 4.31 -2.22 -17.01
N GLN A 40 4.78 -2.75 -18.14
CA GLN A 40 3.93 -3.56 -19.02
C GLN A 40 3.96 -5.01 -18.54
N LEU A 41 2.80 -5.64 -18.50
CA LEU A 41 2.65 -7.03 -18.07
C LEU A 41 2.75 -7.97 -19.28
N ASP A 42 3.64 -8.96 -19.21
CA ASP A 42 3.67 -10.08 -20.13
C ASP A 42 2.74 -11.19 -19.62
N ALA A 43 1.57 -11.30 -20.25
CA ALA A 43 0.56 -12.29 -19.91
C ALA A 43 1.02 -13.75 -20.12
N LYS A 44 2.11 -14.01 -20.85
CA LYS A 44 2.66 -15.36 -21.03
C LYS A 44 3.50 -15.81 -19.83
N LEU A 45 4.09 -14.86 -19.11
CA LEU A 45 4.91 -15.12 -17.93
C LEU A 45 4.12 -14.97 -16.63
N CYS A 46 3.03 -14.20 -16.65
CA CYS A 46 2.22 -13.95 -15.46
C CYS A 46 1.37 -15.17 -15.09
N THR A 47 1.57 -15.70 -13.88
CA THR A 47 0.74 -16.78 -13.28
C THR A 47 -0.42 -16.26 -12.44
N GLU A 48 -0.61 -14.93 -12.38
CA GLU A 48 -1.63 -14.29 -11.55
C GLU A 48 -1.45 -14.50 -10.03
N CYS A 49 -0.25 -14.90 -9.57
CA CYS A 49 0.05 -15.11 -8.15
C CYS A 49 -0.16 -13.90 -7.21
N GLY A 50 -0.39 -12.71 -7.77
CA GLY A 50 -0.67 -11.46 -7.06
C GLY A 50 0.47 -10.88 -6.23
N ALA A 51 1.70 -11.41 -6.33
CA ALA A 51 2.86 -10.86 -5.64
C ALA A 51 3.09 -9.37 -5.95
N CYS A 52 2.90 -8.96 -7.20
CA CYS A 52 3.02 -7.57 -7.62
C CYS A 52 1.96 -6.65 -6.97
N MET A 53 0.77 -7.18 -6.69
CA MET A 53 -0.31 -6.47 -6.00
C MET A 53 0.06 -6.29 -4.54
N ALA A 54 0.53 -7.38 -3.89
CA ALA A 54 0.87 -7.34 -2.47
C ALA A 54 2.05 -6.41 -2.15
N VAL A 55 3.04 -6.30 -3.04
CA VAL A 55 4.17 -5.38 -2.87
C VAL A 55 3.89 -3.96 -3.36
N CYS A 56 2.84 -3.76 -4.18
CA CYS A 56 2.50 -2.43 -4.67
C CYS A 56 1.71 -1.68 -3.61
N PRO A 57 2.27 -0.65 -2.97
CA PRO A 57 1.63 -0.06 -1.80
C PRO A 57 0.53 0.95 -2.18
N SER A 58 0.20 1.06 -3.47
CA SER A 58 -0.74 2.04 -4.00
C SER A 58 -1.64 1.49 -5.10
N ASP A 59 -1.73 0.17 -5.26
CA ASP A 59 -2.55 -0.51 -6.27
C ASP A 59 -2.29 -0.06 -7.72
N GLY A 60 -1.00 0.04 -8.06
CA GLY A 60 -0.57 0.16 -9.45
C GLY A 60 -0.90 -1.10 -10.25
N PHE A 61 -0.86 -2.28 -9.63
CA PHE A 61 -1.35 -3.53 -10.20
C PHE A 61 -2.50 -4.06 -9.36
N VAL A 62 -3.59 -4.49 -9.99
CA VAL A 62 -4.74 -5.09 -9.29
C VAL A 62 -5.33 -6.23 -10.10
N ASP A 63 -6.03 -7.10 -9.39
CA ASP A 63 -6.91 -8.09 -9.98
C ASP A 63 -8.34 -7.54 -10.08
N GLN A 64 -9.00 -7.75 -11.23
CA GLN A 64 -10.35 -7.21 -11.47
C GLN A 64 -11.42 -7.82 -10.55
N THR A 65 -11.21 -9.06 -10.08
CA THR A 65 -12.15 -9.80 -9.23
C THR A 65 -11.94 -9.55 -7.74
N MET A 66 -10.96 -8.71 -7.37
CA MET A 66 -10.62 -8.41 -5.97
C MET A 66 -11.81 -7.89 -5.14
N HIS A 67 -12.79 -7.22 -5.76
CA HIS A 67 -14.03 -6.81 -5.09
C HIS A 67 -14.86 -8.00 -4.58
N GLN A 68 -14.85 -9.14 -5.29
CA GLN A 68 -15.58 -10.34 -4.89
C GLN A 68 -14.99 -10.97 -3.63
N LEU A 69 -13.66 -10.94 -3.51
CA LEU A 69 -12.97 -11.37 -2.29
C LEU A 69 -13.38 -10.49 -1.10
N HIS A 70 -13.45 -9.18 -1.29
CA HIS A 70 -13.91 -8.26 -0.24
C HIS A 70 -15.31 -8.58 0.27
N ASP A 71 -16.26 -8.72 -0.66
CA ASP A 71 -17.66 -8.99 -0.34
C ASP A 71 -17.79 -10.34 0.40
N TYR A 72 -17.02 -11.34 -0.04
CA TYR A 72 -16.94 -12.63 0.64
C TYR A 72 -16.40 -12.50 2.07
N LEU A 73 -15.27 -11.81 2.27
CA LEU A 73 -14.64 -11.64 3.58
C LEU A 73 -15.56 -10.94 4.58
N LEU A 74 -16.34 -9.95 4.14
CA LEU A 74 -17.27 -9.23 5.03
C LEU A 74 -18.59 -9.98 5.25
N GLY A 75 -19.11 -10.65 4.22
CA GLY A 75 -20.43 -11.31 4.27
C GLY A 75 -20.44 -12.73 4.84
N ALA A 76 -19.33 -13.46 4.77
CA ALA A 76 -19.28 -14.85 5.19
C ALA A 76 -19.29 -15.01 6.73
N LYS A 77 -20.09 -15.98 7.22
CA LYS A 77 -20.12 -16.38 8.64
C LYS A 77 -18.83 -17.09 9.07
N GLU A 78 -18.27 -17.88 8.17
CA GLU A 78 -16.98 -18.55 8.32
C GLU A 78 -16.16 -18.25 7.07
N ILE A 79 -14.89 -17.90 7.24
CA ILE A 79 -14.00 -17.60 6.12
C ILE A 79 -13.15 -18.83 5.83
N VAL A 80 -13.31 -19.38 4.63
CA VAL A 80 -12.45 -20.41 4.07
C VAL A 80 -11.92 -19.89 2.75
N LEU A 81 -10.60 -19.76 2.64
CA LEU A 81 -9.92 -19.45 1.38
C LEU A 81 -9.18 -20.70 0.90
N ASN A 82 -9.08 -20.92 -0.40
CA ASN A 82 -8.24 -21.97 -0.97
C ASN A 82 -7.44 -21.44 -2.17
N CYS A 83 -6.23 -21.96 -2.39
CA CYS A 83 -5.55 -21.78 -3.68
C CYS A 83 -6.01 -22.85 -4.69
N PRO A 84 -5.71 -22.71 -5.99
CA PRO A 84 -6.10 -23.69 -7.01
C PRO A 84 -5.47 -25.08 -6.81
N GLN A 85 -4.33 -25.15 -6.11
CA GLN A 85 -3.64 -26.42 -5.79
C GLN A 85 -4.16 -27.10 -4.52
N ALA A 86 -5.20 -26.56 -3.90
CA ALA A 86 -5.78 -27.06 -2.66
C ALA A 86 -7.20 -27.57 -2.89
N ILE A 87 -7.72 -28.37 -1.96
CA ILE A 87 -9.12 -28.80 -2.00
C ILE A 87 -10.09 -27.58 -2.10
N PRO A 88 -11.03 -27.57 -3.06
CA PRO A 88 -11.88 -26.41 -3.35
C PRO A 88 -13.04 -26.31 -2.34
N ARG A 89 -12.76 -25.86 -1.12
CA ARG A 89 -13.74 -25.76 -0.03
C ARG A 89 -14.22 -24.35 0.29
N GLY A 90 -13.60 -23.33 -0.29
CA GLY A 90 -13.82 -21.94 0.08
C GLY A 90 -13.90 -21.00 -1.12
N PHE A 91 -13.61 -19.74 -0.87
CA PHE A 91 -13.36 -18.77 -1.92
C PHE A 91 -11.95 -19.00 -2.48
N GLU A 92 -11.87 -19.26 -3.78
CA GLU A 92 -10.59 -19.47 -4.44
C GLU A 92 -9.84 -18.15 -4.61
N ILE A 93 -8.61 -18.09 -4.09
CA ILE A 93 -7.66 -17.01 -4.32
C ILE A 93 -6.52 -17.56 -5.21
N PRO A 94 -5.92 -16.77 -6.13
CA PRO A 94 -4.90 -17.29 -7.04
C PRO A 94 -3.70 -17.90 -6.30
N CYS A 95 -3.24 -17.19 -5.26
CA CYS A 95 -2.14 -17.62 -4.42
C CYS A 95 -2.22 -16.87 -3.09
N LEU A 96 -1.54 -17.39 -2.06
CA LEU A 96 -1.29 -16.63 -0.83
C LEU A 96 -0.51 -15.33 -1.09
N GLY A 97 0.20 -15.27 -2.22
CA GLY A 97 0.95 -14.12 -2.70
C GLY A 97 0.14 -12.83 -2.89
N ILE A 98 -1.19 -12.89 -2.93
CA ILE A 98 -2.05 -11.71 -3.02
C ILE A 98 -2.11 -10.90 -1.70
N LEU A 99 -1.77 -11.52 -0.57
CA LEU A 99 -1.95 -10.92 0.75
C LEU A 99 -0.77 -10.01 1.12
N ASP A 100 -1.05 -8.70 1.14
CA ASP A 100 -0.18 -7.70 1.72
C ASP A 100 -0.35 -7.59 3.25
N ARG A 101 0.36 -6.63 3.86
CA ARG A 101 0.30 -6.39 5.31
C ARG A 101 -1.13 -6.05 5.78
N ASP A 102 -1.84 -5.23 5.02
CA ASP A 102 -3.19 -4.79 5.37
C ASP A 102 -4.21 -5.94 5.21
N GLY A 103 -4.04 -6.79 4.20
CA GLY A 103 -4.81 -8.02 4.01
C GLY A 103 -4.62 -9.01 5.15
N TRP A 104 -3.38 -9.25 5.59
CA TRP A 104 -3.10 -10.11 6.75
C TRP A 104 -3.72 -9.57 8.03
N ILE A 105 -3.56 -8.29 8.32
CA ILE A 105 -4.18 -7.66 9.50
C ILE A 105 -5.71 -7.74 9.41
N THR A 106 -6.29 -7.54 8.22
CA THR A 106 -7.74 -7.67 7.99
C THR A 106 -8.23 -9.08 8.33
N LEU A 107 -7.55 -10.13 7.86
CA LEU A 107 -7.90 -11.52 8.19
C LEU A 107 -7.75 -11.80 9.69
N MET A 108 -6.70 -11.29 10.34
CA MET A 108 -6.50 -11.44 11.78
C MET A 108 -7.55 -10.70 12.61
N LEU A 109 -8.04 -9.53 12.16
CA LEU A 109 -9.14 -8.83 12.81
C LEU A 109 -10.45 -9.62 12.68
N LEU A 110 -10.76 -10.09 11.47
CA LEU A 110 -11.95 -10.92 11.22
C LEU A 110 -11.91 -12.23 12.02
N ALA A 111 -10.71 -12.77 12.26
CA ALA A 111 -10.51 -13.98 13.08
C ALA A 111 -10.88 -13.82 14.56
N ARG A 112 -11.15 -12.60 15.05
CA ARG A 112 -11.66 -12.37 16.41
C ARG A 112 -13.13 -12.78 16.56
N GLU A 113 -13.91 -12.69 15.49
CA GLU A 113 -15.36 -12.93 15.52
C GLU A 113 -15.78 -14.22 14.81
N LYS A 114 -14.97 -14.69 13.86
CA LYS A 114 -15.28 -15.87 13.03
C LYS A 114 -14.06 -16.72 12.74
N SER A 115 -14.30 -17.96 12.35
CA SER A 115 -13.24 -18.87 11.91
C SER A 115 -12.64 -18.37 10.58
N VAL A 116 -11.31 -18.31 10.51
CA VAL A 116 -10.56 -17.97 9.28
C VAL A 116 -9.58 -19.10 8.99
N THR A 117 -9.81 -19.82 7.89
CA THR A 117 -8.96 -20.91 7.43
C THR A 117 -8.50 -20.67 6.00
N ILE A 118 -7.22 -20.86 5.72
CA ILE A 118 -6.63 -20.82 4.39
C ILE A 118 -6.10 -22.20 4.06
N MET A 119 -6.60 -22.80 2.99
CA MET A 119 -6.18 -24.10 2.48
C MET A 119 -5.19 -23.91 1.33
N THR A 120 -4.08 -24.62 1.39
CA THR A 120 -2.98 -24.52 0.41
C THR A 120 -2.60 -25.89 -0.12
N GLY A 121 -2.08 -25.95 -1.35
CA GLY A 121 -1.37 -27.13 -1.85
C GLY A 121 0.03 -27.24 -1.26
N VAL A 122 0.90 -28.03 -1.89
CA VAL A 122 2.31 -28.15 -1.46
C VAL A 122 3.13 -26.99 -2.03
N CYS A 123 3.15 -25.85 -1.32
CA CYS A 123 3.79 -24.63 -1.82
C CYS A 123 5.30 -24.77 -2.12
N ALA A 124 6.01 -25.74 -1.53
CA ALA A 124 7.43 -25.96 -1.79
C ALA A 124 7.71 -26.40 -3.24
N GLU A 125 6.73 -27.04 -3.88
CA GLU A 125 6.80 -27.62 -5.23
C GLU A 125 6.02 -26.79 -6.28
N CYS A 126 5.34 -25.73 -5.84
CA CYS A 126 4.54 -24.85 -6.69
C CYS A 126 5.42 -23.83 -7.43
N GLU A 127 5.04 -23.48 -8.67
CA GLU A 127 5.71 -22.41 -9.43
C GLU A 127 5.64 -21.05 -8.71
N ASP A 128 4.56 -20.80 -7.95
CA ASP A 128 4.34 -19.58 -7.19
C ASP A 128 4.97 -19.59 -5.78
N ARG A 129 5.86 -20.55 -5.49
CA ARG A 129 6.50 -20.69 -4.17
C ARG A 129 7.11 -19.40 -3.63
N GLN A 130 7.70 -18.57 -4.50
CA GLN A 130 8.31 -17.31 -4.11
C GLN A 130 7.26 -16.25 -3.73
N ALA A 131 6.13 -16.20 -4.44
CA ALA A 131 5.01 -15.33 -4.10
C ALA A 131 4.43 -15.70 -2.73
N CYS A 132 4.20 -17.00 -2.51
CA CYS A 132 3.76 -17.52 -1.21
C CYS A 132 4.77 -17.19 -0.10
N ALA A 133 6.06 -17.44 -0.33
CA ALA A 133 7.11 -17.17 0.65
C ALA A 133 7.18 -15.68 1.04
N ALA A 134 7.02 -14.76 0.07
CA ALA A 134 6.96 -13.33 0.35
C ALA A 134 5.78 -12.97 1.26
N SER A 135 4.59 -13.50 0.98
CA SER A 135 3.40 -13.29 1.82
C SER A 135 3.55 -13.89 3.23
N VAL A 136 4.13 -15.09 3.34
CA VAL A 136 4.46 -15.71 4.64
C VAL A 136 5.44 -14.85 5.44
N GLN A 137 6.41 -14.20 4.77
CA GLN A 137 7.33 -13.29 5.45
C GLN A 137 6.61 -12.05 5.99
N VAL A 138 5.64 -11.51 5.24
CA VAL A 138 4.78 -10.41 5.72
C VAL A 138 3.95 -10.87 6.92
N PHE A 139 3.33 -12.05 6.86
CA PHE A 139 2.59 -12.64 7.99
C PHE A 139 3.47 -12.74 9.24
N LYS A 140 4.69 -13.27 9.12
CA LYS A 140 5.64 -13.37 10.24
C LYS A 140 5.98 -12.01 10.82
N GLN A 141 6.19 -10.99 9.97
CA GLN A 141 6.44 -9.64 10.46
C GLN A 141 5.23 -9.06 11.21
N VAL A 142 4.01 -9.28 10.71
CA VAL A 142 2.79 -8.85 11.41
C VAL A 142 2.67 -9.56 12.76
N HIS A 143 2.96 -10.86 12.82
CA HIS A 143 2.97 -11.63 14.07
C HIS A 143 3.97 -11.07 15.09
N LEU A 144 5.17 -10.71 14.65
CA LEU A 144 6.17 -10.06 15.51
C LEU A 144 5.71 -8.66 15.99
N ASP A 145 5.07 -7.89 15.12
CA ASP A 145 4.55 -6.56 15.46
C ASP A 145 3.29 -6.61 16.35
N TRP A 146 2.55 -7.73 16.34
CA TRP A 146 1.26 -7.91 17.03
C TRP A 146 1.06 -9.35 17.54
N PRO A 147 1.77 -9.76 18.60
CA PRO A 147 1.75 -11.15 19.07
C PRO A 147 0.37 -11.66 19.49
N ASP A 148 -0.48 -10.76 20.00
CA ASP A 148 -1.84 -11.07 20.49
C ASP A 148 -2.92 -11.00 19.40
N HIS A 149 -2.55 -11.04 18.13
CA HIS A 149 -3.52 -11.10 17.03
C HIS A 149 -4.32 -12.42 17.09
N ALA A 150 -5.56 -12.43 16.60
CA ALA A 150 -6.31 -13.68 16.52
C ALA A 150 -5.71 -14.63 15.48
N SER A 151 -5.81 -15.93 15.74
CA SER A 151 -5.15 -16.94 14.92
C SER A 151 -5.87 -17.15 13.58
N VAL A 152 -5.13 -17.04 12.48
CA VAL A 152 -5.55 -17.53 11.17
C VAL A 152 -5.00 -18.94 10.97
N ARG A 153 -5.84 -19.91 10.60
CA ARG A 153 -5.40 -21.30 10.40
C ARG A 153 -4.96 -21.50 8.96
N ILE A 154 -3.71 -21.87 8.74
CA ILE A 154 -3.22 -22.28 7.41
C ILE A 154 -3.08 -23.79 7.41
N GLN A 155 -3.71 -24.47 6.44
CA GLN A 155 -3.68 -25.93 6.32
C GLN A 155 -3.16 -26.33 4.94
N VAL A 156 -2.24 -27.28 4.89
CA VAL A 156 -1.82 -27.93 3.65
C VAL A 156 -2.80 -29.07 3.37
N ARG A 157 -3.59 -28.91 2.31
CA ARG A 157 -4.65 -29.80 1.87
C ARG A 157 -4.63 -29.84 0.33
N PRO A 158 -3.60 -30.47 -0.28
CA PRO A 158 -3.53 -30.59 -1.72
C PRO A 158 -4.80 -31.29 -2.23
N GLU A 159 -5.23 -30.92 -3.44
CA GLU A 159 -6.24 -31.73 -4.13
C GLU A 159 -5.63 -33.13 -4.34
N GLU A 160 -6.25 -34.16 -3.77
CA GLU A 160 -5.85 -35.53 -4.06
C GLU A 160 -6.13 -35.77 -5.55
N GLU A 161 -5.13 -36.21 -6.31
CA GLU A 161 -5.37 -36.73 -7.66
C GLU A 161 -6.54 -37.71 -7.56
N THR A 162 -7.62 -37.44 -8.28
CA THR A 162 -8.70 -38.41 -8.43
C THR A 162 -8.11 -39.64 -9.10
N VAL A 163 -7.66 -40.60 -8.30
CA VAL A 163 -7.50 -41.97 -8.75
C VAL A 163 -8.91 -42.39 -9.11
N VAL A 164 -9.17 -42.47 -10.41
CA VAL A 164 -10.39 -43.05 -10.95
C VAL A 164 -10.40 -44.50 -10.50
N SER A 165 -11.02 -44.78 -9.35
CA SER A 165 -11.47 -46.12 -9.04
C SER A 165 -12.72 -46.35 -9.89
N GLU A 166 -12.57 -47.07 -10.99
CA GLU A 166 -13.70 -47.76 -11.59
C GLU A 166 -14.28 -48.69 -10.53
N THR A 167 -15.41 -48.30 -9.94
CA THR A 167 -16.29 -49.23 -9.27
C THR A 167 -17.53 -49.39 -10.14
N GLU A 168 -17.71 -50.61 -10.62
CA GLU A 168 -18.96 -51.14 -11.13
C GLU A 168 -20.04 -51.02 -10.04
N ASP A 169 -20.73 -49.88 -9.96
CA ASP A 169 -22.18 -49.92 -9.83
C ASP A 169 -22.83 -48.58 -10.18
N GLY A 170 -23.79 -48.64 -11.09
CA GLY A 170 -24.37 -47.50 -11.78
C GLY A 170 -25.40 -46.73 -10.96
N SER A 171 -24.96 -45.89 -10.03
CA SER A 171 -25.84 -44.89 -9.40
C SER A 171 -25.30 -43.46 -9.58
N LYS A 172 -25.94 -42.69 -10.46
CA LYS A 172 -25.66 -41.27 -10.70
C LYS A 172 -26.41 -40.43 -9.66
N SER A 173 -25.69 -39.86 -8.69
CA SER A 173 -26.24 -38.79 -7.85
C SER A 173 -25.99 -37.43 -8.50
N VAL A 174 -27.07 -36.79 -8.95
CA VAL A 174 -27.07 -35.42 -9.49
C VAL A 174 -26.93 -34.43 -8.34
N VAL A 175 -25.78 -33.78 -8.22
CA VAL A 175 -25.65 -32.60 -7.34
C VAL A 175 -26.14 -31.39 -8.13
N ARG A 176 -27.25 -30.82 -7.66
CA ARG A 176 -27.90 -29.62 -8.22
C ARG A 176 -26.93 -28.44 -8.19
N ARG A 177 -26.55 -27.98 -9.38
CA ARG A 177 -25.97 -26.65 -9.62
C ARG A 177 -26.98 -25.61 -9.15
N VAL A 178 -26.62 -24.82 -8.14
CA VAL A 178 -27.43 -23.68 -7.71
C VAL A 178 -27.28 -22.61 -8.79
N GLU A 179 -28.28 -22.52 -9.68
CA GLU A 179 -28.51 -21.32 -10.50
C GLU A 179 -29.37 -20.33 -9.71
N MET A 180 -28.98 -19.04 -9.77
CA MET A 180 -29.78 -17.81 -9.79
C MET A 180 -28.75 -16.66 -9.70
N THR A 181 -28.63 -15.73 -10.65
CA THR A 181 -29.60 -14.66 -10.91
C THR A 181 -29.56 -14.10 -12.35
N GLY A 182 -30.73 -13.68 -12.84
CA GLY A 182 -30.96 -12.47 -13.66
C GLY A 182 -30.37 -12.39 -15.07
N TRP A 183 -31.20 -12.68 -16.09
CA TRP A 183 -30.85 -12.58 -17.53
C TRP A 183 -30.40 -11.17 -17.99
N ARG A 184 -30.66 -10.11 -17.22
CA ARG A 184 -30.19 -8.73 -17.48
C ARG A 184 -28.80 -8.40 -16.91
N GLN A 185 -28.26 -9.18 -15.97
CA GLN A 185 -26.90 -8.99 -15.41
C GLN A 185 -25.80 -9.62 -16.29
N ARG A 186 -26.14 -10.67 -17.06
CA ARG A 186 -25.20 -11.36 -17.95
C ARG A 186 -24.70 -10.48 -19.10
N SER A 187 -25.47 -9.48 -19.53
CA SER A 187 -25.08 -8.60 -20.63
C SER A 187 -24.05 -7.55 -20.21
N MET A 188 -24.04 -7.11 -18.95
CA MET A 188 -23.06 -6.14 -18.44
C MET A 188 -21.75 -6.80 -18.00
N LYS A 189 -21.81 -7.94 -17.30
CA LYS A 189 -20.61 -8.72 -16.94
C LYS A 189 -19.82 -9.18 -18.16
N LYS A 190 -20.50 -9.60 -19.24
CA LYS A 190 -19.84 -9.95 -20.51
C LYS A 190 -19.24 -8.76 -21.25
N ILE A 191 -19.74 -7.54 -21.02
CA ILE A 191 -19.17 -6.32 -21.63
C ILE A 191 -17.92 -5.88 -20.86
N GLU A 192 -17.91 -5.99 -19.53
CA GLU A 192 -16.72 -5.75 -18.69
C GLU A 192 -15.60 -6.78 -18.98
N GLU A 193 -15.95 -8.06 -19.13
CA GLU A 193 -15.01 -9.13 -19.53
C GLU A 193 -14.37 -8.91 -20.91
N TRP A 194 -15.01 -8.14 -21.81
CA TRP A 194 -14.54 -7.89 -23.18
C TRP A 194 -13.80 -6.56 -23.36
N LEU A 195 -13.81 -5.69 -22.34
CA LEU A 195 -13.19 -4.35 -22.39
C LEU A 195 -12.31 -4.09 -21.16
N PRO A 196 -11.16 -4.78 -21.03
CA PRO A 196 -10.20 -4.56 -19.94
C PRO A 196 -9.66 -3.11 -19.90
N ASN A 197 -9.83 -2.33 -20.96
CA ASN A 197 -9.40 -0.93 -21.05
C ASN A 197 -10.36 0.08 -20.40
N LEU A 198 -11.57 -0.32 -19.97
CA LEU A 198 -12.50 0.62 -19.32
C LEU A 198 -12.15 0.88 -17.84
N THR A 199 -11.52 -0.08 -17.17
CA THR A 199 -11.12 0.06 -15.75
C THR A 199 -9.67 0.53 -15.57
N ALA A 200 -8.84 0.46 -16.63
CA ALA A 200 -7.41 0.79 -16.58
C ALA A 200 -7.09 2.20 -16.01
N ASP A 201 -8.04 3.14 -16.08
CA ASP A 201 -7.89 4.52 -15.61
C ASP A 201 -8.39 4.78 -14.17
N GLU A 202 -8.83 3.76 -13.43
CA GLU A 202 -9.22 3.94 -12.03
C GLU A 202 -8.05 4.50 -11.20
N THR A 203 -8.25 5.70 -10.64
CA THR A 203 -7.29 6.34 -9.76
C THR A 203 -7.94 6.63 -8.43
N TYR A 204 -7.32 6.17 -7.35
CA TYR A 204 -7.83 6.37 -6.00
C TYR A 204 -6.73 6.74 -5.00
N PRO A 205 -7.09 7.40 -3.88
CA PRO A 205 -6.13 7.95 -2.94
C PRO A 205 -5.51 6.92 -1.99
N MET A 206 -6.10 5.73 -1.85
CA MET A 206 -5.67 4.68 -0.91
C MET A 206 -5.91 3.30 -1.50
N SER A 207 -5.02 2.33 -1.26
CA SER A 207 -5.19 0.96 -1.76
C SER A 207 -6.49 0.32 -1.24
N ARG A 208 -7.04 -0.62 -2.01
CA ARG A 208 -8.23 -1.40 -1.64
C ARG A 208 -7.99 -2.17 -0.36
N SER A 209 -6.83 -2.82 -0.20
CA SER A 209 -6.46 -3.51 1.06
C SER A 209 -6.52 -2.58 2.28
N ARG A 210 -6.03 -1.34 2.16
CA ARG A 210 -6.12 -0.31 3.21
C ARG A 210 -7.57 0.08 3.48
N GLN A 211 -8.38 0.28 2.44
CA GLN A 211 -9.80 0.61 2.60
C GLN A 211 -10.55 -0.49 3.36
N TRP A 212 -10.26 -1.75 3.06
CA TRP A 212 -10.88 -2.90 3.71
C TRP A 212 -10.48 -2.99 5.19
N LEU A 213 -9.19 -2.82 5.47
CA LEU A 213 -8.67 -2.78 6.83
C LEU A 213 -9.40 -1.71 7.66
N LEU A 214 -9.55 -0.50 7.12
CA LEU A 214 -10.26 0.58 7.81
C LEU A 214 -11.75 0.25 8.01
N GLY A 215 -12.41 -0.38 7.04
CA GLY A 215 -13.81 -0.80 7.16
C GLY A 215 -14.05 -1.90 8.21
N VAL A 216 -13.07 -2.77 8.46
CA VAL A 216 -13.12 -3.74 9.57
C VAL A 216 -12.81 -3.07 10.92
N LEU A 217 -11.81 -2.17 10.96
CA LEU A 217 -11.46 -1.43 12.17
C LEU A 217 -12.54 -0.47 12.64
N GLU A 218 -13.32 0.10 11.72
CA GLU A 218 -14.46 0.96 12.04
C GLU A 218 -15.49 0.23 12.93
N LYS A 219 -15.62 -1.08 12.78
CA LYS A 219 -16.50 -1.93 13.59
C LYS A 219 -15.88 -2.35 14.93
N THR A 220 -14.57 -2.15 15.10
CA THR A 220 -13.77 -2.58 16.25
C THR A 220 -12.97 -1.42 16.84
N LEU A 221 -13.68 -0.34 17.23
CA LEU A 221 -13.07 0.96 17.59
C LEU A 221 -12.02 0.94 18.72
N GLU A 222 -12.14 0.00 19.66
CA GLU A 222 -11.20 -0.18 20.77
C GLU A 222 -9.91 -0.91 20.36
N GLU A 223 -9.94 -1.63 19.24
CA GLU A 223 -8.82 -2.42 18.76
C GLU A 223 -7.68 -1.50 18.32
N LYS A 224 -6.45 -1.90 18.68
CA LYS A 224 -5.23 -1.22 18.24
C LYS A 224 -4.40 -2.20 17.44
N ILE A 225 -4.00 -1.77 16.25
CA ILE A 225 -3.18 -2.57 15.36
C ILE A 225 -1.79 -1.96 15.20
N PRO A 226 -0.77 -2.78 14.88
CA PRO A 226 0.55 -2.27 14.60
C PRO A 226 0.54 -1.46 13.31
N PHE A 227 1.00 -0.23 13.37
CA PHE A 227 1.18 0.65 12.23
C PHE A 227 2.58 1.24 12.25
N ARG A 228 3.23 1.30 11.09
CA ARG A 228 4.57 1.90 10.95
C ARG A 228 4.44 3.42 10.83
N ALA A 229 4.26 4.08 11.97
CA ALA A 229 4.06 5.53 12.04
C ALA A 229 5.36 6.28 11.75
N LEU A 230 5.24 7.40 11.03
CA LEU A 230 6.34 8.34 10.83
C LEU A 230 6.58 9.13 12.11
N THR A 231 7.84 9.34 12.46
CA THR A 231 8.29 10.14 13.62
C THR A 231 9.26 11.21 13.16
N VAL A 232 9.35 12.30 13.93
CA VAL A 232 10.20 13.47 13.64
C VAL A 232 11.13 13.70 14.83
N ALA A 233 12.43 13.85 14.56
CA ALA A 233 13.45 14.19 15.55
C ALA A 233 13.74 15.71 15.57
N ASP A 234 14.39 16.16 16.64
CA ASP A 234 14.71 17.59 16.89
C ASP A 234 15.67 18.20 15.86
N THR A 235 16.33 17.37 15.05
CA THR A 235 17.16 17.83 13.92
C THR A 235 16.34 18.39 12.76
N CYS A 236 15.01 18.31 12.81
CA CYS A 236 14.10 18.84 11.80
C CYS A 236 14.26 20.35 11.61
N THR A 237 14.45 20.78 10.36
CA THR A 237 14.64 22.19 9.98
C THR A 237 13.36 22.91 9.59
N SER A 238 12.19 22.28 9.79
CA SER A 238 10.89 22.81 9.35
C SER A 238 10.88 23.26 7.88
N CYS A 239 11.58 22.53 7.01
CA CYS A 239 11.74 22.91 5.60
C CYS A 239 10.55 22.49 4.71
N GLY A 240 9.75 21.51 5.16
CA GLY A 240 8.52 21.07 4.48
C GLY A 240 8.71 20.25 3.20
N VAL A 241 9.95 19.93 2.79
CA VAL A 241 10.23 19.15 1.56
C VAL A 241 9.60 17.76 1.61
N CYS A 242 9.57 17.13 2.77
CA CYS A 242 8.96 15.82 2.99
C CYS A 242 7.46 15.78 2.63
N ALA A 243 6.72 16.85 2.96
CA ALA A 243 5.31 16.99 2.59
C ALA A 243 5.16 17.18 1.07
N ALA A 244 6.03 17.97 0.45
CA ALA A 244 5.99 18.25 -0.98
C ALA A 244 6.27 17.00 -1.84
N ILE A 245 7.09 16.06 -1.37
CA ILE A 245 7.44 14.84 -2.10
C ILE A 245 6.51 13.66 -1.84
N CYS A 246 5.57 13.78 -0.89
CA CYS A 246 4.68 12.69 -0.53
C CYS A 246 3.70 12.38 -1.68
N PRO A 247 3.80 11.20 -2.33
CA PRO A 247 2.99 10.90 -3.52
C PRO A 247 1.50 10.68 -3.21
N GLN A 248 1.16 10.38 -1.96
CA GLN A 248 -0.23 10.14 -1.53
C GLN A 248 -0.84 11.35 -0.81
N GLY A 249 -0.08 12.43 -0.62
CA GLY A 249 -0.53 13.55 0.22
C GLY A 249 -0.80 13.16 1.68
N ALA A 250 -0.21 12.05 2.15
CA ALA A 250 -0.33 11.58 3.53
C ALA A 250 0.35 12.53 4.51
N LEU A 251 1.47 13.13 4.10
CA LEU A 251 2.19 14.14 4.88
C LEU A 251 1.89 15.52 4.30
N GLN A 252 1.27 16.38 5.09
CA GLN A 252 0.87 17.74 4.71
C GLN A 252 1.64 18.76 5.54
N LYS A 253 1.75 19.98 5.02
CA LYS A 253 2.28 21.13 5.74
C LYS A 253 1.21 22.23 5.88
N ARG A 254 1.24 22.93 7.00
CA ARG A 254 0.53 24.19 7.23
C ARG A 254 1.57 25.23 7.60
N GLU A 255 1.60 26.32 6.85
CA GLU A 255 2.55 27.40 7.02
C GLU A 255 1.79 28.64 7.49
N GLU A 256 2.31 29.31 8.51
CA GLU A 256 1.80 30.58 9.02
C GLU A 256 2.78 31.68 8.62
N MET A 257 2.29 32.71 7.94
CA MET A 257 3.13 33.83 7.51
C MET A 257 3.28 34.84 8.64
N ASN A 258 4.43 35.52 8.68
CA ASN A 258 4.61 36.65 9.58
C ASN A 258 3.70 37.81 9.14
N PRO A 259 2.80 38.33 10.00
CA PRO A 259 1.87 39.41 9.63
C PRO A 259 2.54 40.78 9.45
N VAL A 260 3.81 40.94 9.81
CA VAL A 260 4.54 42.22 9.72
C VAL A 260 5.33 42.30 8.41
N ILE A 261 4.79 43.01 7.42
CA ILE A 261 5.52 43.47 6.22
C ILE A 261 5.61 45.00 6.32
N GLU A 262 6.70 45.52 6.90
CA GLU A 262 6.96 46.98 6.91
C GLU A 262 7.72 47.45 5.66
N ASP A 263 8.24 46.54 4.83
CA ASP A 263 8.97 46.86 3.59
C ASP A 263 8.46 45.98 2.43
N ALA A 264 8.07 46.61 1.31
CA ALA A 264 7.58 45.93 0.10
C ALA A 264 8.65 45.06 -0.61
N ASP A 265 9.94 45.22 -0.27
CA ASP A 265 11.08 44.55 -0.91
C ASP A 265 11.56 43.28 -0.17
N LYS A 266 10.96 42.90 0.97
CA LYS A 266 11.35 41.70 1.74
C LYS A 266 10.41 40.54 1.45
N GLU A 267 10.97 39.38 1.07
CA GLU A 267 10.21 38.12 0.89
C GLU A 267 9.39 37.77 2.13
N GLU A 268 8.14 37.34 1.92
CA GLU A 268 7.26 36.83 2.97
C GLU A 268 7.93 35.66 3.71
N LYS A 269 8.13 35.81 5.02
CA LYS A 269 8.71 34.78 5.87
C LYS A 269 7.63 33.96 6.55
N ILE A 270 7.82 32.65 6.51
CA ILE A 270 7.06 31.66 7.24
C ILE A 270 7.53 31.73 8.70
N MET A 271 6.62 32.10 9.60
CA MET A 271 6.86 32.16 11.03
C MET A 271 6.84 30.76 11.66
N SER A 272 5.83 29.96 11.29
CA SER A 272 5.65 28.60 11.82
C SER A 272 5.31 27.63 10.68
N LEU A 273 5.81 26.39 10.78
CA LEU A 273 5.43 25.29 9.92
C LEU A 273 5.02 24.10 10.77
N ARG A 274 3.81 23.60 10.52
CA ARG A 274 3.27 22.36 11.11
C ARG A 274 3.27 21.23 10.09
N LEU A 275 3.85 20.09 10.44
CA LEU A 275 3.78 18.85 9.68
C LEU A 275 2.66 17.96 10.22
N ILE A 276 1.74 17.56 9.35
CA ILE A 276 0.53 16.81 9.71
C ILE A 276 0.49 15.52 8.90
N LEU A 277 0.34 14.38 9.58
CA LEU A 277 0.20 13.06 8.97
C LEU A 277 -1.27 12.61 8.98
N GLU A 278 -1.74 12.10 7.85
CA GLU A 278 -2.95 11.29 7.73
C GLU A 278 -2.53 9.81 7.52
N PRO A 279 -2.50 8.98 8.59
CA PRO A 279 -1.89 7.65 8.52
C PRO A 279 -2.54 6.72 7.49
N GLN A 280 -3.86 6.80 7.33
CA GLN A 280 -4.60 6.03 6.32
C GLN A 280 -4.08 6.21 4.89
N LYS A 281 -3.59 7.40 4.53
CA LYS A 281 -3.00 7.68 3.21
C LYS A 281 -1.52 7.29 3.11
N CYS A 282 -0.86 7.02 4.24
CA CYS A 282 0.55 6.66 4.24
C CYS A 282 0.72 5.22 3.76
N VAL A 283 1.47 5.10 2.66
CA VAL A 283 1.79 3.84 1.98
C VAL A 283 3.22 3.37 2.29
N HIS A 284 3.87 3.98 3.29
CA HIS A 284 5.20 3.62 3.78
C HIS A 284 6.31 3.59 2.69
N CYS A 285 6.19 4.40 1.64
CA CYS A 285 7.12 4.41 0.50
C CYS A 285 8.53 4.96 0.79
N GLY A 286 8.79 5.49 1.99
CA GLY A 286 10.12 5.94 2.41
C GLY A 286 10.63 7.25 1.78
N ARG A 287 10.00 7.81 0.74
CA ARG A 287 10.49 9.03 0.06
C ARG A 287 10.70 10.23 0.98
N CYS A 288 9.84 10.39 1.99
CA CYS A 288 9.98 11.47 2.98
C CYS A 288 11.22 11.30 3.87
N VAL A 289 11.59 10.05 4.20
CA VAL A 289 12.79 9.72 4.95
C VAL A 289 14.03 9.95 4.08
N GLU A 290 14.02 9.45 2.84
CA GLU A 290 15.15 9.54 1.91
C GLU A 290 15.49 10.99 1.54
N ILE A 291 14.50 11.87 1.36
CA ILE A 291 14.75 13.28 1.00
C ILE A 291 15.16 14.15 2.20
N CYS A 292 15.05 13.64 3.42
CA CYS A 292 15.26 14.42 4.63
C CYS A 292 16.76 14.64 4.89
N ARG A 293 17.32 15.75 4.38
CA ARG A 293 18.73 16.12 4.57
C ARG A 293 19.21 16.06 6.04
N PRO A 294 18.49 16.59 7.05
CA PRO A 294 18.95 16.51 8.43
C PRO A 294 18.68 15.13 9.10
N LEU A 295 18.20 14.15 8.34
CA LEU A 295 17.86 12.79 8.82
C LEU A 295 16.88 12.78 10.00
N ALA A 296 15.95 13.73 10.00
CA ALA A 296 15.00 13.92 11.09
C ALA A 296 13.78 12.97 11.03
N LEU A 297 13.58 12.24 9.93
CA LEU A 297 12.39 11.41 9.72
C LEU A 297 12.73 9.93 9.79
N SER A 298 11.94 9.16 10.55
CA SER A 298 12.07 7.70 10.62
C SER A 298 10.73 7.02 10.89
N PHE A 299 10.62 5.73 10.57
CA PHE A 299 9.44 4.93 10.89
C PHE A 299 9.65 4.16 12.19
N SER A 300 8.62 4.12 13.03
CA SER A 300 8.56 3.24 14.20
C SER A 300 7.21 2.57 14.30
N THR A 301 7.17 1.32 14.76
CA THR A 301 5.91 0.61 14.98
C THR A 301 5.19 1.21 16.18
N LYS A 302 3.94 1.62 15.99
CA LYS A 302 3.03 2.15 17.00
C LYS A 302 1.71 1.38 16.94
N GLN A 303 1.07 1.22 18.08
CA GLN A 303 -0.27 0.63 18.15
C GLN A 303 -1.30 1.74 17.95
N LEU A 304 -1.98 1.75 16.80
CA LEU A 304 -2.96 2.78 16.45
C LEU A 304 -4.38 2.20 16.42
N SER A 305 -5.33 2.93 17.00
CA SER A 305 -6.76 2.65 16.86
C SER A 305 -7.33 3.22 15.57
N TYR A 306 -8.57 2.86 15.23
CA TYR A 306 -9.30 3.42 14.09
C TYR A 306 -9.24 4.95 14.05
N ARG A 307 -9.51 5.61 15.19
CA ARG A 307 -9.48 7.08 15.32
C ARG A 307 -8.13 7.69 14.95
N LEU A 308 -7.02 7.06 15.34
CA LEU A 308 -5.69 7.58 15.00
C LEU A 308 -5.34 7.32 13.54
N LEU A 309 -5.77 6.18 12.99
CA LEU A 309 -5.51 5.83 11.58
C LEU A 309 -6.25 6.75 10.60
N THR A 310 -7.50 7.11 10.91
CA THR A 310 -8.34 7.98 10.05
C THR A 310 -8.20 9.47 10.37
N GLY A 311 -7.58 9.80 11.50
CA GLY A 311 -7.37 11.17 11.96
C GLY A 311 -6.18 11.89 11.31
N LYS A 312 -5.99 13.14 11.76
CA LYS A 312 -4.81 13.97 11.46
C LYS A 312 -3.93 14.05 12.69
N ILE A 313 -2.66 13.71 12.54
CA ILE A 313 -1.67 13.70 13.61
C ILE A 313 -0.66 14.82 13.36
N LEU A 314 -0.56 15.77 14.29
CA LEU A 314 0.53 16.75 14.29
C LEU A 314 1.83 16.02 14.64
N LEU A 315 2.78 15.97 13.70
CA LEU A 315 4.07 15.32 13.89
C LEU A 315 5.15 16.27 14.39
N HIS A 316 5.12 17.53 13.94
CA HIS A 316 6.14 18.53 14.23
C HIS A 316 5.58 19.94 14.04
N GLU A 317 6.04 20.86 14.87
CA GLU A 317 5.81 22.29 14.74
C GLU A 317 7.11 23.02 15.02
N GLY A 318 7.48 23.96 14.15
CA GLY A 318 8.65 24.80 14.36
C GLY A 318 8.87 25.80 13.24
N SER A 319 9.84 26.68 13.41
CA SER A 319 10.13 27.75 12.47
C SER A 319 11.15 27.31 11.40
N PRO A 320 10.90 27.58 10.11
CA PRO A 320 11.89 27.35 9.06
C PRO A 320 13.17 28.18 9.27
N LYS A 321 14.30 27.67 8.79
CA LYS A 321 15.60 28.37 8.84
C LYS A 321 15.76 29.35 7.68
N TYR A 322 16.42 30.47 7.96
CA TYR A 322 16.70 31.54 7.02
C TYR A 322 18.17 31.97 7.13
N CYS A 323 18.77 32.34 6.00
CA CYS A 323 20.15 32.79 5.91
C CYS A 323 20.34 34.08 6.71
N SER A 324 21.31 34.08 7.62
CA SER A 324 21.63 35.25 8.44
C SER A 324 22.14 36.45 7.62
N ARG A 325 22.71 36.20 6.42
CA ARG A 325 23.25 37.24 5.52
C ARG A 325 22.23 37.82 4.55
N CYS A 326 21.50 36.98 3.80
CA CYS A 326 20.60 37.43 2.73
C CYS A 326 19.11 37.19 3.02
N GLY A 327 18.78 36.56 4.16
CA GLY A 327 17.40 36.31 4.55
C GLY A 327 16.67 35.21 3.77
N LYS A 328 17.28 34.58 2.75
CA LYS A 328 16.68 33.48 1.96
C LYS A 328 16.51 32.20 2.79
N ARG A 329 15.49 31.39 2.47
CA ARG A 329 15.20 30.12 3.15
C ARG A 329 16.34 29.11 3.00
N ILE A 330 16.67 28.43 4.09
CA ILE A 330 17.65 27.34 4.15
C ILE A 330 16.91 26.01 4.46
N PHE A 331 17.36 24.92 3.84
CA PHE A 331 16.72 23.61 3.92
C PHE A 331 17.52 22.57 4.72
N ASP A 332 18.69 22.96 5.23
CA ASP A 332 19.58 22.18 6.07
C ASP A 332 19.90 22.93 7.37
N ASN A 333 20.88 22.44 8.13
CA ASN A 333 21.24 23.01 9.43
C ASN A 333 22.25 24.17 9.36
N SER A 334 22.59 24.66 8.18
CA SER A 334 23.55 25.75 7.99
C SER A 334 22.98 27.11 8.41
N GLU A 335 23.85 28.03 8.82
CA GLU A 335 23.49 29.43 9.11
C GLU A 335 23.41 30.31 7.84
N LEU A 336 24.14 29.92 6.80
CA LEU A 336 24.23 30.64 5.53
C LEU A 336 23.70 29.78 4.39
N CYS A 337 23.07 30.42 3.39
CA CYS A 337 22.73 29.73 2.15
C CYS A 337 23.99 29.46 1.31
N LEU A 338 23.89 28.53 0.36
CA LEU A 338 25.01 28.11 -0.49
C LEU A 338 25.73 29.27 -1.18
N VAL A 339 24.98 30.28 -1.63
CA VAL A 339 25.55 31.47 -2.27
C VAL A 339 26.32 32.31 -1.25
N CYS A 340 25.71 32.60 -0.10
CA CYS A 340 26.33 33.44 0.92
C CYS A 340 27.54 32.79 1.61
N SER A 341 27.58 31.45 1.69
CA SER A 341 28.70 30.71 2.27
C SER A 341 29.92 30.65 1.35
N THR A 342 29.71 30.77 0.04
CA THR A 342 30.77 30.75 -0.98
C THR A 342 31.18 32.15 -1.46
N SER A 343 30.42 33.18 -1.09
CA SER A 343 30.72 34.58 -1.41
C SER A 343 31.73 35.17 -0.43
N ASP A 344 32.90 35.56 -0.92
CA ASP A 344 33.96 36.19 -0.13
C ASP A 344 33.43 37.46 0.58
N PRO A 345 33.73 37.72 1.87
CA PRO A 345 33.25 38.90 2.58
C PRO A 345 33.75 40.22 1.97
N GLY A 346 34.82 40.17 1.15
CA GLY A 346 35.50 41.33 0.57
C GLY A 346 35.19 41.62 -0.91
N SER A 347 34.51 40.75 -1.65
CA SER A 347 34.19 41.00 -3.06
C SER A 347 32.81 41.67 -3.18
N GLY A 348 32.78 42.98 -3.04
CA GLY A 348 31.68 43.78 -3.55
C GLY A 348 31.62 43.65 -5.07
N SER A 349 30.84 42.69 -5.57
CA SER A 349 30.46 42.67 -6.98
C SER A 349 28.96 42.39 -7.07
N SER A 350 28.22 43.45 -7.34
CA SER A 350 26.87 43.42 -7.88
C SER A 350 26.78 42.41 -9.02
N PHE A 351 26.11 41.29 -8.79
CA PHE A 351 25.55 40.47 -9.85
C PHE A 351 24.04 40.44 -9.68
N PHE A 352 23.43 41.60 -9.96
CA PHE A 352 22.08 41.68 -10.48
C PHE A 352 22.21 41.97 -11.97
N LEU A 353 21.82 41.01 -12.80
CA LEU A 353 21.16 41.21 -14.09
C LEU A 353 20.28 39.98 -14.35
#